data_AF-A0A1D2RDG4-F1
#
_entry.id   AF-A0A1D2RDG4-F1
#
_cell.length_a   1.000
_cell.length_b   1.000
_cell.length_c   1.000
_cell.angle_alpha   90.00
_cell.angle_beta   90.00
_cell.angle_gamma   90.00
#
_symmetry.space_group_name_H-M   'P 1'
#
loop_
_entity.id
_entity.type
_entity.pdbx_description
1 polymer ?
#
loop_
_entity_poly.entity_id
_entity_poly.type
_entity_poly.pdbx_seq_one_letter_code
_entity_poly.pdbx_strand_id
1 'polypeptide(L)'
;MKILREGQYVSWWDNDRKDFVFRRLLQKEGPLTYPRTFTALTTDTKSDLVIFDELDPDEKHIYQLLLGVSPGVYYYVWHPYDEKMLKWDEAGDITDIDEDQTAVLEYEDTPYNDPQFEVWVIPDKYPALQVKRIQHEKVIPRVVFKGFKFNYEEVTDPTVLDNLKKGRVPSHPISWRKLE
;
A
#
# COMPACT_ATOMS: atom_id res chain seq x y z
N MET A 1 12.05 -4.15 8.06
CA MET A 1 10.84 -4.65 7.37
C MET A 1 11.14 -6.00 6.72
N LYS A 2 10.23 -6.98 6.80
CA LYS A 2 10.50 -8.37 6.37
C LYS A 2 9.61 -8.76 5.18
N ILE A 3 10.22 -8.98 4.02
CA ILE A 3 9.53 -9.58 2.89
C ILE A 3 9.06 -10.99 3.26
N LEU A 4 7.79 -11.27 3.01
CA LEU A 4 7.19 -12.56 3.33
C LEU A 4 7.68 -13.66 2.36
N ARG A 5 7.46 -14.90 2.78
CA ARG A 5 7.85 -16.13 2.11
C ARG A 5 6.64 -17.02 1.91
N GLU A 6 6.80 -17.94 0.97
CA GLU A 6 5.85 -19.03 0.72
C GLU A 6 5.57 -19.81 2.02
N GLY A 7 4.32 -20.21 2.20
CA GLY A 7 3.82 -20.92 3.37
C GLY A 7 3.49 -20.04 4.57
N GLN A 8 3.84 -18.75 4.57
CA GLN A 8 3.43 -17.82 5.62
C GLN A 8 1.96 -17.43 5.47
N TYR A 9 1.34 -17.00 6.57
CA TYR A 9 -0.05 -16.56 6.59
C TYR A 9 -0.14 -15.05 6.62
N VAL A 10 -1.15 -14.52 5.95
CA VAL A 10 -1.58 -13.13 6.03
C VAL A 10 -3.02 -13.06 6.52
N SER A 11 -3.40 -11.94 7.12
CA SER A 11 -4.77 -11.73 7.59
C SER A 11 -5.23 -10.30 7.37
N TRP A 12 -6.48 -10.11 6.98
CA TRP A 12 -7.14 -8.79 6.93
C TRP A 12 -8.61 -8.92 7.27
N TRP A 13 -9.23 -7.78 7.56
CA TRP A 13 -10.66 -7.69 7.84
C TRP A 13 -11.47 -7.73 6.54
N ASP A 14 -12.39 -8.68 6.44
CA ASP A 14 -13.33 -8.78 5.32
C ASP A 14 -14.65 -8.10 5.70
N ASN A 15 -15.01 -7.06 4.96
CA ASN A 15 -16.20 -6.24 5.24
C ASN A 15 -17.51 -6.97 4.97
N ASP A 16 -17.54 -7.92 4.04
CA ASP A 16 -18.74 -8.67 3.71
C ASP A 16 -18.99 -9.75 4.76
N ARG A 17 -17.92 -10.42 5.20
CA ARG A 17 -17.98 -11.49 6.21
C ARG A 17 -18.03 -10.98 7.65
N LYS A 18 -17.65 -9.72 7.87
CA LYS A 18 -17.48 -9.12 9.21
C LYS A 18 -16.59 -9.98 10.12
N ASP A 19 -15.54 -10.58 9.55
CA ASP A 19 -14.55 -11.39 10.29
C ASP A 19 -13.16 -11.21 9.64
N PHE A 20 -12.12 -11.61 10.37
CA PHE A 20 -10.78 -11.74 9.80
C PHE A 20 -10.72 -12.96 8.89
N VAL A 21 -10.30 -12.73 7.66
CA VAL A 21 -9.91 -13.79 6.74
C VAL A 21 -8.42 -14.07 6.87
N PHE A 22 -8.07 -15.35 6.85
CA PHE A 22 -6.69 -15.79 6.83
C PHE A 22 -6.40 -16.42 5.46
N ARG A 23 -5.28 -16.02 4.87
CA ARG A 23 -4.77 -16.60 3.62
C ARG A 23 -3.38 -17.15 3.84
N ARG A 24 -3.08 -18.25 3.16
CA ARG A 24 -1.73 -18.78 3.07
C ARG A 24 -1.09 -18.29 1.77
N LEU A 25 0.10 -17.72 1.88
CA LEU A 25 0.92 -17.37 0.72
C LEU A 25 1.50 -18.64 0.13
N LEU A 26 1.37 -18.80 -1.17
CA LEU A 26 1.90 -19.94 -1.92
C LEU A 26 3.10 -19.48 -2.72
N GLN A 27 3.00 -19.46 -4.05
CA GLN A 27 4.08 -19.10 -4.96
C GLN A 27 4.43 -17.62 -4.86
N LYS A 28 5.73 -17.32 -4.85
CA LYS A 28 6.27 -15.95 -4.84
C LYS A 28 6.98 -15.61 -6.15
N GLU A 29 6.61 -14.50 -6.76
CA GLU A 29 7.27 -13.93 -7.95
C GLU A 29 7.82 -12.52 -7.63
N GLY A 30 9.01 -12.21 -8.14
CA GLY A 30 9.69 -10.92 -7.96
C GLY A 30 11.12 -11.02 -7.41
N PRO A 31 11.77 -9.88 -7.12
CA PRO A 31 11.20 -8.53 -7.06
C PRO A 31 10.85 -7.99 -8.44
N LEU A 32 9.63 -7.47 -8.57
CA LEU A 32 9.15 -6.70 -9.72
C LEU A 32 9.39 -5.21 -9.41
N THR A 33 9.74 -4.41 -10.41
CA THR A 33 10.05 -2.98 -10.20
C THR A 33 9.14 -2.10 -11.03
N TYR A 34 8.44 -1.17 -10.38
CA TYR A 34 7.48 -0.26 -11.00
C TYR A 34 7.88 1.19 -10.69
N PRO A 35 8.75 1.78 -11.51
CA PRO A 35 9.12 3.18 -11.35
C PRO A 35 8.04 4.10 -11.94
N ARG A 36 7.75 5.20 -11.25
CA ARG A 36 6.85 6.24 -11.73
C ARG A 36 7.48 7.61 -11.54
N THR A 37 7.34 8.45 -12.55
CA THR A 37 7.76 9.85 -12.53
C THR A 37 6.51 10.71 -12.63
N PHE A 38 6.39 11.68 -11.73
CA PHE A 38 5.30 12.66 -11.74
C PHE A 38 5.68 13.85 -12.62
N THR A 39 4.66 14.61 -13.04
CA THR A 39 4.88 15.91 -13.66
C THR A 39 5.64 16.83 -12.71
N ALA A 40 6.50 17.69 -13.26
CA ALA A 40 7.26 18.63 -12.46
C ALA A 40 6.33 19.60 -11.71
N LEU A 41 6.60 19.82 -10.42
CA LEU A 41 5.75 20.66 -9.56
C LEU A 41 6.32 22.09 -9.42
N THR A 42 5.44 23.07 -9.57
CA THR A 42 5.71 24.47 -9.24
C THR A 42 5.46 24.72 -7.74
N THR A 43 5.86 25.89 -7.22
CA THR A 43 5.81 26.16 -5.78
C THR A 43 4.37 26.02 -5.27
N ASP A 44 4.20 25.34 -4.13
CA ASP A 44 2.91 25.07 -3.46
C ASP A 44 1.85 24.30 -4.27
N THR A 45 2.23 23.69 -5.41
CA THR A 45 1.29 22.86 -6.18
C THR A 45 1.32 21.40 -5.76
N LYS A 46 0.15 20.76 -5.82
CA LYS A 46 -0.01 19.30 -5.73
C LYS A 46 0.02 18.69 -7.13
N SER A 47 0.41 17.42 -7.21
CA SER A 47 0.17 16.62 -8.43
C SER A 47 -1.31 16.24 -8.53
N ASP A 48 -1.71 15.80 -9.72
CA ASP A 48 -2.92 14.98 -9.84
C ASP A 48 -2.79 13.71 -8.98
N LEU A 49 -3.93 13.16 -8.61
CA LEU A 49 -4.02 11.85 -7.97
C LEU A 49 -3.60 10.77 -8.97
N VAL A 50 -2.70 9.89 -8.57
CA VAL A 50 -2.32 8.71 -9.35
C VAL A 50 -2.70 7.46 -8.58
N ILE A 51 -3.58 6.64 -9.17
CA ILE A 51 -3.91 5.30 -8.70
C ILE A 51 -3.01 4.32 -9.45
N PHE A 52 -2.40 3.38 -8.73
CA PHE A 52 -1.51 2.38 -9.30
C PHE A 52 -2.28 1.09 -9.58
N ASP A 53 -3.21 1.16 -10.54
CA ASP A 53 -4.06 0.07 -10.99
C ASP A 53 -3.37 -0.86 -11.99
N GLU A 54 -2.20 -0.50 -12.51
CA GLU A 54 -1.38 -1.40 -13.33
C GLU A 54 -0.88 -2.61 -12.56
N LEU A 55 -0.88 -2.51 -11.23
CA LEU A 55 -0.67 -3.60 -10.29
C LEU A 55 -2.03 -4.29 -10.08
N ASP A 56 -2.59 -4.92 -11.11
CA ASP A 56 -3.93 -5.54 -11.13
C ASP A 56 -3.89 -7.00 -10.63
N PRO A 57 -3.98 -7.29 -9.31
CA PRO A 57 -4.16 -8.66 -8.86
C PRO A 57 -5.56 -9.15 -9.22
N ASP A 58 -5.61 -10.24 -9.97
CA ASP A 58 -6.83 -11.03 -10.03
C ASP A 58 -7.19 -11.63 -8.64
N GLU A 59 -8.35 -12.27 -8.53
CA GLU A 59 -8.84 -12.89 -7.30
C GLU A 59 -7.89 -13.92 -6.65
N LYS A 60 -6.80 -14.33 -7.30
CA LYS A 60 -5.87 -15.36 -6.83
C LYS A 60 -4.50 -14.83 -6.42
N HIS A 61 -4.24 -13.54 -6.63
CA HIS A 61 -2.95 -12.95 -6.34
C HIS A 61 -3.05 -11.74 -5.41
N ILE A 62 -1.96 -11.44 -4.72
CA ILE A 62 -1.76 -10.20 -3.97
C ILE A 62 -0.32 -9.73 -4.15
N TYR A 63 -0.06 -8.45 -3.94
CA TYR A 63 1.29 -7.90 -3.97
C TYR A 63 1.69 -7.34 -2.62
N GLN A 64 2.88 -7.72 -2.16
CA GLN A 64 3.62 -7.00 -1.12
C GLN A 64 4.57 -6.03 -1.83
N LEU A 65 4.30 -4.73 -1.78
CA LEU A 65 5.15 -3.70 -2.36
C LEU A 65 5.98 -3.01 -1.30
N LEU A 66 7.18 -2.61 -1.68
CA LEU A 66 7.98 -1.64 -0.96
C LEU A 66 8.05 -0.35 -1.79
N LEU A 67 7.48 0.73 -1.28
CA LEU A 67 7.50 2.05 -1.88
C LEU A 67 8.77 2.80 -1.48
N GLY A 68 9.52 3.34 -2.43
CA GLY A 68 10.58 4.32 -2.20
C GLY A 68 10.31 5.62 -2.95
N VAL A 69 10.72 6.74 -2.39
CA VAL A 69 10.35 8.08 -2.88
C VAL A 69 11.58 8.97 -3.07
N SER A 70 11.50 9.99 -3.93
CA SER A 70 12.59 10.95 -4.19
C SER A 70 12.51 12.17 -3.25
N PRO A 71 13.61 12.89 -2.97
CA PRO A 71 13.60 14.01 -2.03
C PRO A 71 12.88 15.26 -2.56
N GLY A 72 12.54 16.16 -1.64
CA GLY A 72 12.09 17.53 -1.91
C GLY A 72 10.58 17.74 -1.98
N VAL A 73 9.78 16.71 -1.66
CA VAL A 73 8.31 16.72 -1.67
C VAL A 73 7.74 15.79 -0.60
N TYR A 74 6.50 16.05 -0.19
CA TYR A 74 5.67 15.12 0.57
C TYR A 74 4.94 14.16 -0.35
N TYR A 75 4.93 12.88 0.01
CA TYR A 75 4.13 11.85 -0.63
C TYR A 75 3.00 11.43 0.29
N TYR A 76 1.77 11.69 -0.16
CA TYR A 76 0.56 11.23 0.50
C TYR A 76 0.18 9.89 -0.14
N VAL A 77 0.10 8.83 0.66
CA VAL A 77 -0.16 7.45 0.20
C VAL A 77 -1.37 6.88 0.93
N TRP A 78 -2.34 6.34 0.19
CA TRP A 78 -3.55 5.72 0.75
C TRP A 78 -4.16 4.67 -0.20
N HIS A 79 -5.24 4.00 0.20
CA HIS A 79 -6.08 3.19 -0.70
C HIS A 79 -7.46 3.87 -0.89
N PRO A 80 -7.90 4.20 -2.12
CA PRO A 80 -9.08 5.04 -2.35
C PRO A 80 -10.42 4.32 -2.15
N TYR A 81 -10.44 2.98 -2.02
CA TYR A 81 -11.67 2.17 -1.91
C TYR A 81 -12.09 1.88 -0.46
N ASP A 82 -11.51 2.56 0.52
CA ASP A 82 -12.05 2.54 1.87
C ASP A 82 -13.31 3.43 1.90
N GLU A 83 -14.46 2.78 2.18
CA GLU A 83 -15.85 3.28 2.07
C GLU A 83 -16.18 4.58 2.84
N LYS A 84 -15.19 5.29 3.40
CA LYS A 84 -15.35 6.58 4.07
C LYS A 84 -14.80 7.79 3.32
N MET A 85 -14.07 7.62 2.21
CA MET A 85 -13.30 8.72 1.59
C MET A 85 -13.78 9.20 0.22
N LEU A 86 -15.08 9.45 0.10
CA LEU A 86 -15.59 10.32 -0.96
C LEU A 86 -16.31 11.51 -0.34
N LYS A 87 -15.56 12.39 0.33
CA LYS A 87 -15.89 13.81 0.42
C LYS A 87 -14.81 14.60 -0.29
N TRP A 88 -14.92 14.64 -1.61
CA TRP A 88 -14.27 15.68 -2.41
C TRP A 88 -15.06 16.95 -2.15
N ASP A 89 -14.46 17.97 -1.53
CA ASP A 89 -15.08 19.29 -1.56
C ASP A 89 -15.04 19.83 -3.00
N GLU A 90 -15.96 20.75 -3.32
CA GLU A 90 -16.11 21.35 -4.65
C GLU A 90 -14.89 22.19 -5.11
N ALA A 91 -13.81 22.27 -4.31
CA ALA A 91 -12.58 22.97 -4.64
C ALA A 91 -11.41 22.03 -5.00
N GLY A 92 -11.56 20.71 -4.90
CA GLY A 92 -10.46 19.77 -5.18
C GLY A 92 -9.30 19.89 -4.18
N ASP A 93 -9.55 20.53 -3.04
CA ASP A 93 -8.61 20.59 -1.93
C ASP A 93 -8.89 19.42 -0.98
N ILE A 94 -7.87 18.58 -0.80
CA ILE A 94 -7.84 17.58 0.28
C ILE A 94 -7.88 18.34 1.60
N THR A 95 -9.08 18.53 2.14
CA THR A 95 -9.32 19.05 3.49
C THR A 95 -9.85 17.96 4.42
N ASP A 96 -10.44 16.88 3.89
CA ASP A 96 -11.10 15.80 4.65
C ASP A 96 -10.76 14.39 4.12
N ILE A 97 -9.49 14.14 3.81
CA ILE A 97 -8.98 12.77 3.95
C ILE A 97 -8.80 12.57 5.45
N ASP A 98 -9.68 11.78 6.07
CA ASP A 98 -9.51 11.23 7.44
C ASP A 98 -8.03 10.85 7.63
N GLU A 99 -7.26 11.73 8.30
CA GLU A 99 -5.78 11.70 8.34
C GLU A 99 -5.24 10.34 8.83
N ASP A 100 -6.10 9.60 9.55
CA ASP A 100 -5.89 8.26 10.08
C ASP A 100 -5.56 7.19 9.03
N GLN A 101 -5.88 7.38 7.74
CA GLN A 101 -5.67 6.37 6.68
C GLN A 101 -4.67 6.82 5.59
N THR A 102 -4.00 7.95 5.79
CA THR A 102 -2.97 8.43 4.83
C THR A 102 -1.60 8.44 5.49
N ALA A 103 -0.65 7.75 4.85
CA ALA A 103 0.75 7.90 5.20
C ALA A 103 1.34 9.11 4.48
N VAL A 104 1.90 10.04 5.25
CA VAL A 104 2.72 11.13 4.73
C VAL A 104 4.18 10.69 4.84
N LEU A 105 4.86 10.60 3.70
CA LEU A 105 6.23 10.12 3.60
C LEU A 105 7.15 11.19 3.04
N GLU A 106 8.35 11.26 3.60
CA GLU A 106 9.50 11.97 3.05
C GLU A 106 10.57 10.98 2.56
N TYR A 107 11.63 11.51 1.94
CA TYR A 107 12.73 10.69 1.41
C TYR A 107 13.40 9.87 2.51
N GLU A 108 13.55 10.44 3.69
CA GLU A 108 14.20 9.87 4.85
C GLU A 108 13.43 8.67 5.40
N ASP A 109 12.10 8.65 5.25
CA ASP A 109 11.26 7.51 5.66
C ASP A 109 11.46 6.30 4.76
N THR A 110 11.60 6.56 3.45
CA THR A 110 11.73 5.49 2.46
C THR A 110 12.45 5.95 1.18
N PRO A 111 13.79 5.93 1.16
CA PRO A 111 14.55 6.43 0.03
C PRO A 111 14.23 5.71 -1.29
N TYR A 112 14.18 6.43 -2.41
CA TYR A 112 13.94 5.86 -3.74
C TYR A 112 14.83 4.63 -4.04
N ASN A 113 16.08 4.69 -3.59
CA ASN A 113 17.10 3.69 -3.86
C ASN A 113 16.98 2.49 -2.90
N ASP A 114 16.40 2.72 -1.73
CA ASP A 114 16.20 1.75 -0.66
C ASP A 114 14.74 1.80 -0.14
N PRO A 115 13.76 1.29 -0.91
CA PRO A 115 12.36 1.28 -0.52
C PRO A 115 12.13 0.51 0.79
N GLN A 116 11.58 1.18 1.80
CA GLN A 116 11.34 0.65 3.14
C GLN A 116 9.88 0.76 3.62
N PHE A 117 8.98 1.36 2.85
CA PHE A 117 7.58 1.50 3.23
C PHE A 117 6.71 0.41 2.59
N GLU A 118 6.08 -0.44 3.42
CA GLU A 118 5.24 -1.54 2.94
C GLU A 118 3.86 -1.06 2.49
N VAL A 119 3.44 -1.50 1.32
CA VAL A 119 2.09 -1.30 0.78
C VAL A 119 1.59 -2.63 0.23
N TRP A 120 0.37 -3.02 0.58
CA TRP A 120 -0.24 -4.24 0.06
C TRP A 120 -1.24 -3.89 -1.04
N VAL A 121 -1.16 -4.59 -2.17
CA VAL A 121 -2.21 -4.54 -3.21
C VAL A 121 -2.98 -5.84 -3.16
N ILE A 122 -4.28 -5.72 -2.90
CA ILE A 122 -5.23 -6.83 -2.94
C ILE A 122 -6.32 -6.51 -3.97
N PRO A 123 -7.11 -7.50 -4.43
CA PRO A 123 -8.17 -7.25 -5.41
C PRO A 123 -9.05 -6.06 -5.00
N ASP A 124 -9.32 -5.19 -5.97
CA ASP A 124 -10.09 -3.95 -5.83
C ASP A 124 -9.53 -2.92 -4.83
N LYS A 125 -8.29 -3.11 -4.34
CA LYS A 125 -7.62 -2.16 -3.44
C LYS A 125 -6.24 -1.80 -3.95
N TYR A 126 -6.20 -0.72 -4.72
CA TYR A 126 -5.00 -0.15 -5.32
C TYR A 126 -4.46 1.01 -4.50
N PRO A 127 -3.14 1.15 -4.34
CA PRO A 127 -2.60 2.32 -3.68
C PRO A 127 -2.74 3.53 -4.58
N ALA A 128 -3.02 4.67 -3.96
CA ALA A 128 -3.11 5.96 -4.58
C ALA A 128 -2.09 6.90 -3.95
N LEU A 129 -1.47 7.73 -4.79
CA LEU A 129 -0.49 8.71 -4.36
C LEU A 129 -0.81 10.10 -4.90
N GLN A 130 -0.60 11.07 -4.04
CA GLN A 130 -0.48 12.47 -4.44
C GLN A 130 0.80 13.05 -3.88
N VAL A 131 1.42 13.96 -4.62
CA VAL A 131 2.66 14.60 -4.23
C VAL A 131 2.45 16.09 -4.01
N LYS A 132 2.99 16.64 -2.92
CA LYS A 132 3.01 18.09 -2.66
C LYS A 132 4.43 18.56 -2.49
N ARG A 133 4.77 19.65 -3.17
CA ARG A 133 6.11 20.23 -3.08
C ARG A 133 6.34 20.96 -1.75
N ILE A 134 7.54 20.84 -1.20
CA ILE A 134 7.96 21.52 0.05
C ILE A 134 9.18 22.44 -0.12
N GLN A 135 9.98 22.25 -1.18
CA GLN A 135 11.19 23.04 -1.43
C GLN A 135 10.96 24.17 -2.45
N HIS A 136 11.81 25.20 -2.44
CA HIS A 136 11.72 26.35 -3.34
C HIS A 136 12.29 26.13 -4.76
N GLU A 137 12.97 25.00 -4.99
CA GLU A 137 13.44 24.60 -6.31
C GLU A 137 12.44 23.71 -7.04
N LYS A 138 12.43 23.75 -8.38
CA LYS A 138 11.60 22.86 -9.19
C LYS A 138 12.05 21.41 -8.99
N VAL A 139 11.14 20.58 -8.47
CA VAL A 139 11.38 19.15 -8.26
C VAL A 139 10.56 18.32 -9.26
N ILE A 140 11.14 17.22 -9.73
CA ILE A 140 10.44 16.18 -10.50
C ILE A 140 10.29 14.97 -9.57
N PRO A 141 9.11 14.78 -8.95
CA PRO A 141 8.92 13.69 -8.02
C PRO A 141 9.01 12.34 -8.72
N ARG A 142 9.64 11.38 -8.05
CA ARG A 142 9.73 10.00 -8.51
C ARG A 142 9.40 9.07 -7.36
N VAL A 143 8.76 7.96 -7.70
CA VAL A 143 8.54 6.83 -6.79
C VAL A 143 8.94 5.53 -7.47
N VAL A 144 9.24 4.52 -6.68
CA VAL A 144 9.44 3.17 -7.17
C VAL A 144 8.77 2.21 -6.21
N PHE A 145 7.96 1.31 -6.76
CA PHE A 145 7.50 0.15 -6.03
C PHE A 145 8.38 -1.05 -6.37
N LYS A 146 8.92 -1.71 -5.35
CA LYS A 146 9.53 -3.04 -5.45
C LYS A 146 8.53 -4.07 -4.93
N GLY A 147 7.90 -4.80 -5.83
CA GLY A 147 6.80 -5.70 -5.54
C GLY A 147 7.19 -7.17 -5.49
N PHE A 148 6.52 -7.93 -4.64
CA PHE A 148 6.49 -9.37 -4.65
C PHE A 148 5.07 -9.84 -4.84
N LYS A 149 4.81 -10.51 -5.94
CA LYS A 149 3.52 -11.11 -6.24
C LYS A 149 3.42 -12.45 -5.54
N PHE A 150 2.30 -12.71 -4.91
CA PHE A 150 1.99 -14.00 -4.29
C PHE A 150 0.71 -14.58 -4.84
N ASN A 151 0.71 -15.86 -5.15
CA ASN A 151 -0.53 -16.63 -5.18
C ASN A 151 -0.96 -16.88 -3.73
N TYR A 152 -2.26 -16.96 -3.49
CA TYR A 152 -2.75 -17.28 -2.15
C TYR A 152 -3.94 -18.23 -2.17
N GLU A 153 -4.18 -18.86 -1.03
CA GLU A 153 -5.39 -19.66 -0.79
C GLU A 153 -6.06 -19.26 0.52
N GLU A 154 -7.39 -19.37 0.58
CA GLU A 154 -8.13 -19.24 1.83
C GLU A 154 -7.85 -20.41 2.75
N VAL A 155 -7.50 -20.12 4.01
CA VAL A 155 -7.37 -21.16 5.02
C VAL A 155 -8.77 -21.62 5.43
N THR A 156 -9.12 -22.85 5.09
CA THR A 156 -10.43 -23.45 5.42
C THR A 156 -10.32 -24.57 6.46
N ASP A 157 -9.13 -25.09 6.72
CA ASP A 157 -8.91 -26.12 7.75
C ASP A 157 -9.25 -25.55 9.15
N PRO A 158 -10.23 -26.13 9.87
CA PRO A 158 -10.68 -25.60 11.15
C PRO A 158 -9.59 -25.58 12.24
N THR A 159 -8.68 -26.55 12.22
CA THR A 159 -7.60 -26.66 13.20
C THR A 159 -6.55 -25.57 12.96
N VAL A 160 -6.21 -25.33 11.69
CA VAL A 160 -5.28 -24.25 11.32
C VAL A 160 -5.90 -22.89 11.63
N LEU A 161 -7.18 -22.69 11.27
CA LEU A 161 -7.93 -21.46 11.57
C LEU A 161 -8.00 -21.17 13.07
N ASP A 162 -8.32 -22.16 13.90
CA ASP A 162 -8.37 -21.99 15.36
C ASP A 162 -7.00 -21.57 15.92
N ASN A 163 -5.91 -22.17 15.43
CA ASN A 163 -4.56 -21.81 15.83
C ASN A 163 -4.14 -20.40 15.35
N LEU A 164 -4.56 -19.98 14.16
CA LEU A 164 -4.33 -18.62 13.64
C LEU A 164 -5.11 -17.58 14.46
N LYS A 165 -6.40 -17.81 14.71
CA LYS A 165 -7.26 -16.93 15.53
C LYS A 165 -6.75 -16.79 16.96
N LYS A 166 -6.12 -17.84 17.51
CA LYS A 166 -5.50 -17.83 18.85
C LYS A 166 -4.05 -17.31 18.86
N GLY A 167 -3.49 -16.90 17.72
CA GLY A 167 -2.11 -16.42 17.60
C GLY A 167 -1.04 -17.50 17.86
N ARG A 168 -1.41 -18.79 17.81
CA ARG A 168 -0.47 -19.92 17.98
C ARG A 168 0.32 -20.19 16.70
N VAL A 169 -0.24 -19.82 15.56
CA VAL A 169 0.46 -19.74 14.27
C VAL A 169 0.57 -18.27 13.91
N PRO A 170 1.76 -17.77 13.56
CA PRO A 170 1.93 -16.37 13.19
C PRO A 170 1.23 -16.06 11.86
N SER A 171 0.48 -14.97 11.83
CA SER A 171 0.02 -14.32 10.60
C SER A 171 0.54 -12.89 10.53
N HIS A 172 0.84 -12.42 9.32
CA HIS A 172 1.16 -11.03 9.07
C HIS A 172 -0.14 -10.27 8.81
N PRO A 173 -0.52 -9.29 9.66
CA PRO A 173 -1.68 -8.48 9.35
C PRO A 173 -1.36 -7.66 8.10
N ILE A 174 -2.17 -7.82 7.06
CA ILE A 174 -2.23 -6.82 6.01
C ILE A 174 -2.95 -5.64 6.64
N SER A 175 -2.14 -4.68 7.07
CA SER A 175 -2.58 -3.46 7.73
C SER A 175 -2.18 -2.27 6.86
N TRP A 176 -3.06 -1.30 6.84
CA TRP A 176 -2.99 -0.12 5.97
C TRP A 176 -2.42 1.11 6.71
N ARG A 177 -1.93 0.91 7.94
CA ARG A 177 -1.33 1.93 8.81
C ARG A 177 0.13 1.60 9.13
N LYS A 178 0.91 2.63 9.45
CA LYS A 178 2.26 2.47 10.00
C LYS A 178 2.17 1.58 11.24
N LEU A 179 2.84 0.43 11.23
CA LEU A 179 2.98 -0.40 12.42
C LEU A 179 3.97 0.30 13.33
N GLU A 180 3.48 0.81 14.47
CA GLU A 180 4.32 1.25 15.60
C GLU A 180 5.09 0.08 16.23
#